data_AF-A0A7X3H9L8-F1
#
_entry.id   AF-A0A7X3H9L8-F1
#
_cell.length_a   1.000
_cell.length_b   1.000
_cell.length_c   1.000
_cell.angle_alpha   90.00
_cell.angle_beta   90.00
_cell.angle_gamma   90.00
#
_symmetry.space_group_name_H-M   'P 1'
#
loop_
_entity.id
_entity.type
_entity.pdbx_description
1 polymer ?
#
loop_
_entity_poly.entity_id
_entity_poly.type
_entity_poly.pdbx_seq_one_letter_code
_entity_poly.pdbx_strand_id
1 'polypeptide(L)'
;MAWTYLLVAAVFEVLFAMGMKYAEGFTRPLPSALVIVAAVAGIYFLTLSMRVLPVSVAYPVWTAIGSLGTVILGVVLLGESFTPMKGLSVVLIVAGVAGLKGGAG
;
A
#
# COMPACT_ATOMS: atom_id res chain seq x y z
N MET A 1 5.35 10.99 14.83
CA MET A 1 3.93 10.87 14.42
C MET A 1 3.74 10.68 12.91
N ALA A 2 4.39 11.45 12.03
CA ALA A 2 4.21 11.34 10.58
C ALA A 2 4.45 9.92 10.00
N TRP A 3 5.52 9.25 10.42
CA TRP A 3 5.81 7.86 10.01
C TRP A 3 4.75 6.85 10.50
N THR A 4 4.15 7.09 11.67
CA THR A 4 3.04 6.26 12.18
C THR A 4 1.81 6.42 11.29
N TYR A 5 1.45 7.66 10.92
CA TYR A 5 0.37 7.89 9.95
C TYR A 5 0.67 7.26 8.60
N LEU A 6 1.92 7.28 8.15
CA LEU A 6 2.32 6.62 6.90
C LEU A 6 2.13 5.10 6.95
N LEU A 7 2.50 4.46 8.06
CA LEU A 7 2.28 3.02 8.27
C LEU A 7 0.78 2.68 8.30
N VAL A 8 -0.01 3.48 9.01
CA VAL A 8 -1.48 3.31 9.03
C VAL A 8 -2.09 3.48 7.65
N ALA A 9 -1.66 4.51 6.90
CA ALA A 9 -2.07 4.72 5.51
C ALA A 9 -1.74 3.53 4.61
N ALA A 10 -0.59 2.90 4.81
CA ALA A 10 -0.19 1.73 4.04
C ALA A 10 -1.03 0.49 4.37
N VAL A 11 -1.42 0.30 5.64
CA VAL A 11 -2.36 -0.77 6.02
C VAL A 11 -3.71 -0.58 5.32
N PHE A 12 -4.23 0.65 5.29
CA PHE A 12 -5.46 0.96 4.56
C PHE A 12 -5.33 0.72 3.05
N GLU A 13 -4.16 1.00 2.47
CA GLU A 13 -3.89 0.70 1.05
C GLU A 13 -3.96 -0.80 0.76
N VAL A 14 -3.42 -1.64 1.64
CA VAL A 14 -3.51 -3.10 1.51
C VAL A 14 -4.97 -3.55 1.60
N LEU A 15 -5.74 -3.01 2.56
CA LEU A 15 -7.17 -3.30 2.70
C LEU A 15 -7.98 -2.84 1.49
N PHE A 16 -7.65 -1.67 0.94
CA PHE A 16 -8.26 -1.12 -0.26
C PHE A 16 -8.00 -2.03 -1.46
N ALA A 17 -6.76 -2.39 -1.72
CA ALA A 17 -6.38 -3.26 -2.84
C ALA A 17 -6.97 -4.66 -2.73
N MET A 18 -6.93 -5.28 -1.55
CA MET A 18 -7.58 -6.58 -1.32
C MET A 18 -9.10 -6.46 -1.44
N GLY A 19 -9.70 -5.41 -0.87
CA GLY A 19 -11.13 -5.16 -0.93
C GLY A 19 -11.63 -5.03 -2.37
N MET A 20 -10.87 -4.39 -3.25
CA MET A 20 -11.23 -4.27 -4.67
C MET A 20 -11.35 -5.64 -5.34
N LYS A 21 -10.50 -6.60 -4.97
CA LYS A 21 -10.60 -7.98 -5.47
C LYS A 21 -11.90 -8.65 -5.03
N TYR A 22 -12.32 -8.45 -3.78
CA TYR A 22 -13.55 -9.03 -3.23
C TYR A 22 -14.83 -8.27 -3.62
N ALA A 23 -14.72 -7.03 -4.08
CA ALA A 23 -15.86 -6.22 -4.52
C ALA A 23 -16.50 -6.70 -5.83
N GLU A 24 -15.83 -7.57 -6.59
CA GLU A 24 -16.32 -8.13 -7.86
C GLU A 24 -16.86 -7.03 -8.79
N GLY A 25 -16.05 -5.99 -9.03
CA GLY A 25 -16.46 -4.85 -9.86
C GLY A 25 -17.53 -3.97 -9.20
N PHE A 26 -17.51 -3.87 -7.87
CA PHE A 26 -18.47 -3.13 -7.04
C PHE A 26 -19.91 -3.68 -7.03
N THR A 27 -20.08 -4.93 -7.43
CA THR A 27 -21.39 -5.61 -7.38
C THR A 27 -21.75 -6.07 -5.97
N ARG A 28 -20.75 -6.31 -5.11
CA ARG A 28 -20.97 -6.71 -3.71
C ARG A 28 -20.96 -5.49 -2.78
N PRO A 29 -22.06 -5.16 -2.08
CA PRO A 29 -22.18 -3.90 -1.36
C PRO A 29 -21.25 -3.81 -0.14
N LEU A 30 -21.06 -4.91 0.60
CA LEU A 30 -20.21 -4.92 1.80
C LEU A 30 -18.71 -4.71 1.48
N PRO A 31 -18.08 -5.48 0.57
CA PRO A 31 -16.70 -5.21 0.17
C PRO A 31 -16.54 -3.84 -0.50
N SER A 32 -17.54 -3.39 -1.27
CA SER A 32 -17.51 -2.06 -1.90
C SER A 32 -17.46 -0.93 -0.88
N ALA A 33 -18.28 -1.02 0.18
CA ALA A 33 -18.24 -0.06 1.28
C ALA A 33 -16.87 -0.06 1.99
N LEU A 34 -16.29 -1.24 2.22
CA LEU A 34 -14.95 -1.37 2.81
C LEU A 34 -13.88 -0.72 1.92
N VAL A 35 -13.93 -0.90 0.61
CA VAL A 35 -13.01 -0.27 -0.35
C VAL A 35 -13.08 1.25 -0.23
N ILE A 36 -14.29 1.82 -0.21
CA ILE A 36 -14.48 3.27 -0.10
C ILE A 36 -13.94 3.81 1.23
N VAL A 37 -14.27 3.15 2.34
CA VAL A 37 -13.80 3.55 3.68
C VAL A 37 -12.27 3.45 3.76
N ALA A 38 -11.69 2.36 3.24
CA ALA A 38 -10.25 2.16 3.23
C ALA A 38 -9.54 3.20 2.36
N ALA A 39 -10.07 3.53 1.18
CA ALA A 39 -9.53 4.57 0.32
C ALA A 39 -9.52 5.94 1.01
N VAL A 40 -10.66 6.36 1.58
CA VAL A 40 -10.78 7.66 2.26
C VAL A 40 -9.87 7.72 3.47
N ALA A 41 -9.85 6.68 4.30
CA ALA A 41 -8.99 6.62 5.48
C ALA A 41 -7.50 6.61 5.09
N GLY A 42 -7.12 5.81 4.10
CA GLY A 42 -5.75 5.72 3.59
C GLY A 42 -5.24 7.06 3.10
N ILE A 43 -6.02 7.74 2.24
CA ILE A 43 -5.69 9.08 1.73
C ILE A 43 -5.60 10.10 2.86
N TYR A 44 -6.50 10.05 3.85
CA TYR A 44 -6.47 10.95 4.99
C TYR A 44 -5.17 10.81 5.80
N PHE A 45 -4.80 9.58 6.18
CA PHE A 45 -3.56 9.33 6.93
C PHE A 45 -2.31 9.64 6.11
N LEU A 46 -2.32 9.35 4.80
CA LEU A 46 -1.23 9.72 3.90
C LEU A 46 -1.05 11.23 3.88
N THR A 47 -2.13 11.98 3.74
CA THR A 47 -2.13 13.45 3.77
C THR A 47 -1.56 13.98 5.09
N LEU A 48 -1.93 13.38 6.23
CA LEU A 48 -1.36 13.75 7.53
C LEU A 48 0.14 13.48 7.62
N SER A 49 0.64 12.39 7.04
CA SER A 49 2.06 12.07 7.01
C SER A 49 2.85 13.09 6.15
N MET A 50 2.28 13.51 5.03
CA MET A 50 2.87 14.44 4.08
C MET A 50 2.92 15.89 4.56
N ARG A 51 2.23 16.23 5.65
CA ARG A 51 2.41 17.56 6.30
C ARG A 51 3.81 17.77 6.85
N VAL A 52 4.54 16.67 7.11
CA VAL A 52 5.89 16.70 7.69
C VAL A 52 6.90 16.05 6.76
N LEU A 53 6.50 14.97 6.07
CA LEU A 53 7.37 14.24 5.16
C LEU A 53 7.25 14.80 3.74
N PRO A 54 8.38 14.98 3.01
CA PRO A 54 8.34 15.30 1.60
C PRO A 54 7.54 14.26 0.82
N VAL A 55 6.76 14.71 -0.17
CA VAL A 55 5.98 13.82 -1.04
C VAL A 55 6.87 12.80 -1.76
N SER A 56 8.09 13.21 -2.14
CA SER A 56 9.13 12.35 -2.75
C SER A 56 9.59 11.19 -1.86
N VAL A 57 9.36 11.27 -0.55
CA VAL A 57 9.68 10.21 0.42
C VAL A 57 8.43 9.47 0.84
N ALA A 58 7.37 10.19 1.23
CA ALA A 58 6.15 9.60 1.76
C ALA A 58 5.42 8.75 0.72
N TYR A 59 5.21 9.26 -0.50
CA TYR A 59 4.42 8.55 -1.50
C TYR A 59 5.08 7.23 -1.94
N PRO A 60 6.38 7.17 -2.28
CA PRO A 60 7.03 5.91 -2.63
C PRO A 60 7.06 4.91 -1.47
N VAL A 61 7.30 5.36 -0.24
CA VAL A 61 7.27 4.47 0.93
C VAL A 61 5.88 3.87 1.12
N TRP A 62 4.83 4.68 1.00
CA TRP A 62 3.45 4.22 1.10
C TRP A 62 3.11 3.16 0.03
N THR A 63 3.45 3.42 -1.24
CA THR A 63 3.20 2.47 -2.33
C THR A 63 4.03 1.20 -2.19
N ALA A 64 5.28 1.28 -1.70
CA ALA A 64 6.11 0.12 -1.46
C ALA A 64 5.54 -0.80 -0.37
N ILE A 65 5.09 -0.23 0.75
CA ILE A 65 4.49 -1.04 1.83
C ILE A 65 3.13 -1.61 1.38
N GLY A 66 2.32 -0.83 0.66
CA GLY A 66 1.06 -1.29 0.09
C GLY A 66 1.24 -2.44 -0.90
N SER A 67 2.18 -2.30 -1.84
CA SER A 67 2.51 -3.35 -2.83
C SER A 67 3.08 -4.61 -2.20
N LEU A 68 3.94 -4.47 -1.18
CA LEU A 68 4.43 -5.61 -0.39
C LEU A 68 3.29 -6.38 0.28
N GLY A 69 2.44 -5.66 1.02
CA GLY A 69 1.34 -6.27 1.75
C GLY A 69 0.33 -6.94 0.82
N THR A 70 0.04 -6.33 -0.32
CA THR A 70 -0.87 -6.90 -1.33
C THR A 70 -0.30 -8.13 -2.01
N VAL A 71 1.00 -8.16 -2.33
CA VAL A 71 1.64 -9.38 -2.88
C VAL A 71 1.60 -10.50 -1.85
N ILE A 72 1.94 -10.23 -0.58
CA ILE A 72 1.93 -11.23 0.49
C ILE A 72 0.51 -11.78 0.70
N LEU A 73 -0.48 -10.90 0.84
CA LEU A 73 -1.87 -11.32 1.02
C LEU A 73 -2.46 -11.96 -0.23
N GLY A 74 -2.04 -11.58 -1.43
CA GLY A 74 -2.43 -12.25 -2.67
C GLY A 74 -1.97 -13.69 -2.70
N VAL A 75 -0.73 -13.96 -2.26
CA VAL A 75 -0.22 -15.34 -2.16
C VAL A 75 -0.95 -16.12 -1.07
N VAL A 76 -1.13 -15.53 0.13
CA VAL A 76 -1.68 -16.23 1.30
C VAL A 76 -3.20 -16.42 1.22
N LEU A 77 -3.95 -15.40 0.81
CA LEU A 77 -5.42 -15.40 0.84
C LEU A 77 -6.06 -15.76 -0.50
N LEU A 78 -5.41 -15.40 -1.62
CA LEU A 78 -5.94 -15.66 -2.96
C LEU A 78 -5.28 -16.87 -3.63
N GLY A 79 -4.27 -17.47 -2.98
CA GLY A 79 -3.53 -18.61 -3.52
C GLY A 79 -2.72 -18.27 -4.77
N GLU A 80 -2.35 -17.01 -4.97
CA GLU A 80 -1.54 -16.61 -6.12
C GLU A 80 -0.14 -17.24 -6.06
N SER A 81 0.36 -17.67 -7.21
CA SER A 81 1.72 -18.20 -7.32
C SER A 81 2.76 -17.11 -7.00
N PHE A 82 3.62 -17.38 -6.01
CA PHE A 82 4.79 -16.57 -5.72
C PHE A 82 5.94 -16.99 -6.64
N THR A 83 6.13 -16.28 -7.74
CA THR A 83 7.21 -16.55 -8.67
C THR A 83 8.50 -15.85 -8.23
N PRO A 84 9.69 -16.39 -8.56
CA PRO A 84 10.96 -15.71 -8.30
C PRO A 84 11.01 -14.29 -8.86
N MET A 85 10.35 -14.05 -10.00
CA MET A 85 10.25 -12.72 -10.61
C MET A 85 9.44 -11.74 -9.76
N LYS A 86 8.29 -12.16 -9.18
CA LYS A 86 7.52 -11.33 -8.23
C LYS A 86 8.37 -10.95 -7.02
N GLY A 87 9.12 -11.91 -6.47
CA GLY A 87 10.06 -11.67 -5.37
C GLY A 87 11.16 -10.67 -5.73
N LEU A 88 11.77 -10.80 -6.91
CA LEU A 88 12.79 -9.86 -7.38
C LEU A 88 12.22 -8.45 -7.57
N SER A 89 11.04 -8.31 -8.17
CA SER A 89 10.37 -7.02 -8.34
C SER A 89 10.09 -6.35 -7.00
N VAL A 90 9.63 -7.11 -6.01
CA VAL A 90 9.44 -6.64 -4.64
C VAL A 90 10.74 -6.09 -4.03
N VAL A 91 11.86 -6.83 -4.17
CA VAL A 91 13.16 -6.39 -3.67
C VAL A 91 13.62 -5.09 -4.36
N LEU A 92 13.42 -4.98 -5.67
CA LEU A 92 13.76 -3.77 -6.43
C LEU A 92 12.93 -2.56 -6.02
N ILE A 93 11.64 -2.75 -5.72
CA ILE A 93 10.78 -1.68 -5.17
C ILE A 93 11.35 -1.17 -3.85
N VAL A 94 11.66 -2.09 -2.92
CA VAL A 94 12.22 -1.73 -1.61
C VAL A 94 13.56 -1.02 -1.76
N ALA A 95 14.44 -1.50 -2.64
CA ALA A 95 15.73 -0.88 -2.93
C ALA A 95 15.57 0.55 -3.51
N GLY A 96 14.66 0.74 -4.46
CA GLY A 96 14.37 2.05 -5.05
C GLY A 96 13.85 3.04 -4.00
N VAL A 97 12.94 2.61 -3.13
CA VAL A 97 12.43 3.45 -2.04
C VAL A 97 13.50 3.80 -1.01
N ALA A 98 14.37 2.86 -0.66
CA ALA A 98 15.51 3.13 0.21
C ALA A 98 16.47 4.16 -0.41
N GLY A 99 16.72 4.07 -1.72
CA GLY A 99 17.51 5.04 -2.48
C GLY A 99 16.90 6.44 -2.48
N LEU A 100 15.59 6.56 -2.71
CA LEU A 100 14.88 7.85 -2.66
C LEU A 100 14.93 8.50 -1.27
N LYS A 101 14.85 7.70 -0.20
CA LYS A 101 15.00 8.20 1.17
C LYS A 101 16.42 8.68 1.46
N GLY A 102 17.44 7.98 0.94
CA GLY A 102 18.85 8.35 1.11
C GLY A 102 19.30 9.54 0.26
N GLY A 103 18.69 9.73 -0.91
CA GLY A 103 18.96 10.87 -1.80
C GLY A 103 18.18 12.14 -1.46
N ALA A 104 17.19 12.08 -0.58
CA ALA A 104 16.41 13.23 -0.10
C ALA A 104 17.12 14.05 0.99
N GLY A 105 18.46 14.07 0.97
CA GLY A 105 19.31 14.89 1.84
C GLY A 105 19.29 16.36 1.46
#